data_AF-A0A239IEE4-F1
#
_entry.id   AF-A0A239IEE4-F1
#
_cell.length_a   1.000
_cell.length_b   1.000
_cell.length_c   1.000
_cell.angle_alpha   90.00
_cell.angle_beta   90.00
_cell.angle_gamma   90.00
#
_symmetry.space_group_name_H-M   'P 1'
#
loop_
_entity.id
_entity.type
_entity.pdbx_description
1 polymer ?
#
loop_
_entity_poly.entity_id
_entity_poly.type
_entity_poly.pdbx_seq_one_letter_code
_entity_poly.pdbx_strand_id
1 'polypeptide(L)'
;MTAPTTIDELVDELYLQRGRAWQAALVTAQNFLETIADELLDNVDRDRLNAQTARIKDPVRAADKLRRKIAEGRIAPPNDVDDVVEALGDLIGIKVLCKSPRDFHAFVDALDSACHDPSCSVRFAKDPMNYVEFPKPSGYRAYHAVLLVRVATHQGDLDVKVEVQVKTRLQDAWGELTHEDMYKPGEALKPSREHMDRARQMAELLLQVDLMADELAAQLDSQTADSKNSEAELVPKDPEIIAARVTRTGPRYALAVGPDGRRGLIPARSVKAVIGAKDRISVDDYLEVDDVVRVVVEDTEDALYYHLSSQPPSRRSRRRRRKADLASHSTDD
;
A
#
# COMPACT_ATOMS: atom_id res chain seq x y z
N MET A 1 -37.88 -24.31 29.38
CA MET A 1 -36.76 -24.72 28.51
C MET A 1 -36.65 -23.66 27.44
N THR A 2 -35.61 -22.83 27.49
CA THR A 2 -35.30 -21.86 26.43
C THR A 2 -35.04 -22.65 25.13
N ALA A 3 -35.56 -22.17 24.00
CA ALA A 3 -35.29 -22.78 22.71
C ALA A 3 -33.75 -22.79 22.47
N PRO A 4 -33.20 -23.82 21.80
CA PRO A 4 -31.79 -23.82 21.45
C PRO A 4 -31.49 -22.61 20.56
N THR A 5 -30.56 -21.75 21.00
CA THR A 5 -30.13 -20.58 20.26
C THR A 5 -29.58 -21.01 18.91
N THR A 6 -30.06 -20.40 17.83
CA THR A 6 -29.62 -20.71 16.47
C THR A 6 -28.23 -20.11 16.20
N ILE A 7 -27.54 -20.62 15.17
CA ILE A 7 -26.25 -20.06 14.74
C ILE A 7 -26.37 -18.58 14.37
N ASP A 8 -27.46 -18.18 13.71
CA ASP A 8 -27.67 -16.78 13.32
C ASP A 8 -27.84 -15.89 14.56
N GLU A 9 -28.65 -16.32 15.53
CA GLU A 9 -28.84 -15.58 16.78
C GLU A 9 -27.54 -15.42 17.57
N LEU A 10 -26.71 -16.47 17.65
CA LEU A 10 -25.39 -16.39 18.31
C LEU A 10 -24.45 -15.44 17.58
N VAL A 11 -24.46 -15.44 16.25
CA VAL A 11 -23.63 -14.53 15.45
C VAL A 11 -24.12 -13.09 15.60
N ASP A 12 -25.42 -12.83 15.53
CA ASP A 12 -25.98 -11.49 15.71
C ASP A 12 -25.69 -10.95 17.12
N GLU A 13 -25.86 -11.79 18.15
CA GLU A 13 -25.52 -11.45 19.53
C GLU A 13 -24.03 -11.11 19.66
N LEU A 14 -23.15 -11.93 19.09
CA LEU A 14 -21.71 -11.69 19.09
C LEU A 14 -21.37 -10.31 18.49
N TYR A 15 -21.95 -9.98 17.34
CA TYR A 15 -21.68 -8.72 16.64
C TYR A 15 -22.18 -7.51 17.44
N LEU A 16 -23.34 -7.63 18.08
CA LEU A 16 -23.86 -6.59 18.97
C LEU A 16 -22.97 -6.39 20.21
N GLN A 17 -22.48 -7.48 20.82
CA GLN A 17 -21.65 -7.42 22.02
C GLN A 17 -20.23 -6.93 21.74
N ARG A 18 -19.58 -7.44 20.69
CA ARG A 18 -18.14 -7.23 20.44
C ARG A 18 -17.84 -6.17 19.38
N GLY A 19 -18.82 -5.70 18.61
CA GLY A 19 -18.60 -4.84 17.44
C GLY A 19 -17.79 -3.57 17.71
N ARG A 20 -18.00 -2.89 18.84
CA ARG A 20 -17.20 -1.70 19.21
C ARG A 20 -15.74 -2.05 19.51
N ALA A 21 -15.50 -3.14 20.23
CA ALA A 21 -14.15 -3.60 20.55
C ALA A 21 -13.43 -4.08 19.28
N TRP A 22 -14.13 -4.74 18.37
CA TRP A 22 -13.61 -5.12 17.06
C TRP A 22 -13.22 -3.91 16.22
N GLN A 23 -14.04 -2.84 16.21
CA GLN A 23 -13.68 -1.61 15.50
C GLN A 23 -12.43 -0.95 16.09
N ALA A 24 -12.31 -0.92 17.43
CA ALA A 24 -11.11 -0.43 18.09
C ALA A 24 -9.88 -1.27 17.73
N ALA A 25 -10.01 -2.60 17.75
CA ALA A 25 -8.93 -3.52 17.42
C ALA A 25 -8.49 -3.39 15.95
N LEU A 26 -9.45 -3.20 15.04
CA LEU A 26 -9.20 -2.96 13.62
C LEU A 26 -8.33 -1.71 13.43
N VAL A 27 -8.69 -0.59 14.07
CA VAL A 27 -7.94 0.67 14.00
C VAL A 27 -6.55 0.53 14.62
N THR A 28 -6.44 -0.10 15.79
CA THR A 28 -5.14 -0.36 16.44
C THR A 28 -4.23 -1.22 15.57
N ALA A 29 -4.76 -2.31 15.01
CA ALA A 29 -4.01 -3.18 14.12
C ALA A 29 -3.58 -2.46 12.84
N GLN A 30 -4.48 -1.66 12.25
CA GLN A 30 -4.17 -0.89 11.06
C GLN A 30 -3.04 0.11 11.32
N ASN A 31 -3.13 0.90 12.39
CA ASN A 31 -2.08 1.86 12.76
C ASN A 31 -0.74 1.16 13.04
N PHE A 32 -0.76 -0.01 13.68
CA PHE A 32 0.42 -0.81 13.94
C PHE A 32 1.10 -1.25 12.63
N LEU A 33 0.33 -1.77 11.68
CA LEU A 33 0.83 -2.18 10.36
C LEU A 33 1.33 -0.99 9.52
N GLU A 34 0.63 0.14 9.60
CA GLU A 34 1.04 1.39 8.94
C GLU A 34 2.35 1.92 9.52
N THR A 35 2.56 1.81 10.84
CA THR A 35 3.84 2.20 11.47
C THR A 35 5.00 1.34 10.96
N ILE A 36 4.80 0.02 10.84
CA ILE A 36 5.81 -0.88 10.25
C ILE A 36 6.10 -0.48 8.79
N ALA A 37 5.06 -0.19 8.01
CA ALA A 37 5.22 0.23 6.63
C ALA A 37 5.98 1.56 6.51
N ASP A 38 5.69 2.53 7.38
CA ASP A 38 6.34 3.85 7.43
C ASP A 38 7.81 3.78 7.91
N GLU A 39 8.16 2.81 8.75
CA GLU A 39 9.56 2.59 9.17
C GLU A 39 10.40 1.92 8.08
N LEU A 40 9.80 1.03 7.30
CA LEU A 40 10.47 0.35 6.19
C LEU A 40 10.61 1.21 4.93
N LEU A 41 9.70 2.14 4.74
CA LEU A 41 9.68 3.05 3.61
C LEU A 41 10.03 4.45 4.08
N ASP A 42 11.17 4.99 3.65
CA ASP A 42 11.42 6.43 3.76
C ASP A 42 10.18 7.19 3.26
N ASN A 43 9.77 8.25 3.98
CA ASN A 43 8.53 9.07 3.86
C ASN A 43 7.98 9.38 2.45
N VAL A 44 8.71 9.10 1.37
CA VAL A 44 8.40 9.42 -0.03
C VAL A 44 7.89 8.23 -0.84
N ASP A 45 7.93 7.01 -0.30
CA ASP A 45 7.55 5.79 -1.03
C ASP A 45 6.34 5.07 -0.40
N ARG A 46 5.53 5.76 0.43
CA ARG A 46 4.34 5.21 1.12
C ARG A 46 3.39 4.42 0.22
N ASP A 47 3.24 4.82 -1.04
CA ASP A 47 2.42 4.09 -2.02
C ASP A 47 2.94 2.67 -2.35
N ARG A 48 4.09 2.24 -1.80
CA ARG A 48 4.62 0.88 -1.97
C ARG A 48 4.00 -0.14 -1.02
N LEU A 49 3.47 0.31 0.12
CA LEU A 49 2.83 -0.54 1.12
C LEU A 49 1.55 0.14 1.59
N ASN A 50 0.41 -0.39 1.16
CA ASN A 50 -0.89 0.14 1.56
C ASN A 50 -1.69 -0.92 2.34
N ALA A 51 -2.05 -0.61 3.58
CA ALA A 51 -3.06 -1.35 4.34
C ALA A 51 -4.47 -0.95 3.85
N GLN A 52 -4.84 -1.38 2.64
CA GLN A 52 -6.02 -0.80 1.94
C GLN A 52 -7.38 -1.25 2.47
N THR A 53 -7.48 -2.45 3.07
CA THR A 53 -8.80 -3.06 3.28
C THR A 53 -8.89 -3.69 4.65
N ALA A 54 -9.18 -2.84 5.63
CA ALA A 54 -9.58 -3.20 6.97
C ALA A 54 -11.10 -3.46 6.96
N ARG A 55 -11.54 -4.67 7.30
CA ARG A 55 -12.97 -5.02 7.32
C ARG A 55 -13.34 -5.93 8.49
N ILE A 56 -14.58 -5.78 8.94
CA ILE A 56 -15.27 -6.78 9.76
C ILE A 56 -16.10 -7.64 8.80
N LYS A 57 -16.03 -8.95 8.95
CA LYS A 57 -16.76 -9.90 8.11
C LYS A 57 -18.26 -9.66 8.23
N ASP A 58 -19.00 -9.83 7.15
CA ASP A 58 -20.47 -9.78 7.19
C ASP A 58 -21.04 -10.91 8.09
N PRO A 59 -22.06 -10.64 8.95
CA PRO A 59 -22.65 -11.63 9.85
C PRO A 59 -23.17 -12.88 9.15
N VAL A 60 -23.85 -12.72 8.01
CA VAL A 60 -24.38 -13.85 7.22
C VAL A 60 -23.23 -14.73 6.74
N ARG A 61 -22.15 -14.10 6.24
CA ARG A 61 -20.93 -14.82 5.83
C ARG A 61 -20.20 -15.48 7.00
N ALA A 62 -20.28 -14.93 8.21
CA ALA A 62 -19.72 -15.54 9.41
C ALA A 62 -20.51 -16.80 9.80
N ALA A 63 -21.85 -16.69 9.84
CA ALA A 63 -22.75 -17.81 10.09
C ALA A 63 -22.57 -18.93 9.07
N ASP A 64 -22.49 -18.61 7.77
CA ASP A 64 -22.24 -19.60 6.70
C ASP A 64 -20.89 -20.29 6.84
N LYS A 65 -19.84 -19.53 7.20
CA LYS A 65 -18.52 -20.11 7.45
C LYS A 65 -18.57 -21.08 8.64
N LEU A 66 -19.31 -20.75 9.68
CA LEU A 66 -19.48 -21.58 10.87
C LEU A 66 -20.23 -22.87 10.54
N ARG A 67 -21.39 -22.77 9.86
CA ARG A 67 -22.15 -23.92 9.35
C ARG A 67 -21.29 -24.85 8.52
N ARG A 68 -20.48 -24.30 7.61
CA ARG A 68 -19.56 -25.09 6.78
C ARG A 68 -18.51 -25.83 7.63
N LYS A 69 -17.94 -25.19 8.64
CA LYS A 69 -16.99 -25.86 9.56
C LYS A 69 -17.64 -27.00 10.34
N ILE A 70 -18.89 -26.82 10.79
CA ILE A 70 -19.67 -27.84 11.49
C ILE A 70 -19.99 -29.02 10.54
N ALA A 71 -20.49 -28.74 9.34
CA ALA A 71 -20.83 -29.76 8.35
C ALA A 71 -19.63 -30.60 7.90
N GLU A 72 -18.44 -29.98 7.87
CA GLU A 72 -17.17 -30.67 7.57
C GLU A 72 -16.57 -31.39 8.79
N GLY A 73 -17.23 -31.37 9.95
CA GLY A 73 -16.77 -32.02 11.18
C GLY A 73 -15.52 -31.38 11.80
N ARG A 74 -15.18 -30.15 11.41
CA ARG A 74 -13.97 -29.46 11.90
C ARG A 74 -14.14 -28.82 13.28
N ILE A 75 -15.38 -28.53 13.66
CA ILE A 75 -15.74 -27.97 14.97
C ILE A 75 -17.09 -28.57 15.42
N ALA A 76 -17.33 -28.55 16.73
CA ALA A 76 -18.66 -28.80 17.28
C ALA A 76 -19.57 -27.57 17.08
N PRO A 77 -20.90 -27.72 17.11
CA PRO A 77 -21.82 -26.58 17.19
C PRO A 77 -21.50 -25.70 18.41
N PRO A 78 -21.43 -24.37 18.25
CA PRO A 78 -21.15 -23.45 19.36
C PRO A 78 -22.32 -23.43 20.34
N ASN A 79 -22.03 -23.23 21.63
CA ASN A 79 -23.04 -23.06 22.67
C ASN A 79 -23.24 -21.60 23.07
N ASP A 80 -22.20 -20.78 22.92
CA ASP A 80 -22.19 -19.36 23.27
C ASP A 80 -21.38 -18.52 22.26
N VAL A 81 -21.32 -17.21 22.48
CA VAL A 81 -20.61 -16.25 21.61
C VAL A 81 -19.09 -16.44 21.64
N ASP A 82 -18.52 -16.95 22.72
CA ASP A 82 -17.07 -17.14 22.86
C ASP A 82 -16.61 -18.36 22.06
N ASP A 83 -17.42 -19.43 22.01
CA ASP A 83 -17.23 -20.56 21.09
C ASP A 83 -17.17 -20.09 19.62
N VAL A 84 -18.00 -19.12 19.23
CA VAL A 84 -17.99 -18.55 17.87
C VAL A 84 -16.68 -17.78 17.60
N VAL A 85 -16.21 -17.00 18.57
CA VAL A 85 -14.94 -16.24 18.47
C VAL A 85 -13.74 -17.20 18.34
N GLU A 86 -13.72 -18.27 19.12
CA GLU A 86 -12.68 -19.29 19.03
C GLU A 86 -12.72 -20.05 17.71
N ALA A 87 -13.93 -20.32 17.19
CA ALA A 87 -14.10 -20.98 15.91
C ALA A 87 -13.70 -20.12 14.70
N LEU A 88 -13.73 -18.78 14.78
CA LEU A 88 -13.56 -17.88 13.64
C LEU A 88 -12.41 -16.88 13.85
N GLY A 89 -11.22 -17.20 13.34
CA GLY A 89 -10.05 -16.32 13.42
C GLY A 89 -10.00 -15.16 12.41
N ASP A 90 -10.93 -15.09 11.45
CA ASP A 90 -10.97 -14.08 10.37
C ASP A 90 -12.26 -13.23 10.41
N LEU A 91 -12.80 -13.00 11.60
CA LEU A 91 -13.92 -12.07 11.82
C LEU A 91 -13.50 -10.64 11.49
N ILE A 92 -12.24 -10.31 11.75
CA ILE A 92 -11.59 -9.06 11.41
C ILE A 92 -10.44 -9.38 10.46
N GLY A 93 -10.38 -8.69 9.33
CA GLY A 93 -9.36 -8.91 8.31
C GLY A 93 -8.75 -7.61 7.81
N ILE A 94 -7.43 -7.58 7.69
CA ILE A 94 -6.66 -6.51 7.06
C ILE A 94 -5.84 -7.11 5.91
N LYS A 95 -5.91 -6.48 4.73
CA LYS A 95 -5.00 -6.75 3.62
C LYS A 95 -3.88 -5.72 3.59
N VAL A 96 -2.63 -6.17 3.52
CA VAL A 96 -1.45 -5.34 3.24
C VAL A 96 -0.95 -5.66 1.84
N LEU A 97 -0.94 -4.65 0.97
CA LEU A 97 -0.52 -4.80 -0.43
C LEU A 97 0.85 -4.18 -0.65
N CYS A 98 1.79 -5.03 -1.05
CA CYS A 98 3.17 -4.69 -1.37
C CYS A 98 3.31 -4.46 -2.89
N LYS A 99 4.13 -3.48 -3.27
CA LYS A 99 4.39 -3.18 -4.69
C LYS A 99 5.24 -4.26 -5.36
N SER A 100 6.16 -4.89 -4.64
CA SER A 100 7.05 -5.90 -5.19
C SER A 100 7.42 -6.99 -4.18
N PRO A 101 8.02 -8.11 -4.63
CA PRO A 101 8.42 -9.20 -3.74
C PRO A 101 9.41 -8.78 -2.66
N ARG A 102 10.37 -7.90 -2.95
CA ARG A 102 11.30 -7.40 -1.92
C ARG A 102 10.60 -6.62 -0.81
N ASP A 103 9.60 -5.80 -1.16
CA ASP A 103 8.80 -5.04 -0.19
C ASP A 103 7.96 -5.98 0.67
N PHE A 104 7.44 -7.05 0.06
CA PHE A 104 6.74 -8.11 0.76
C PHE A 104 7.63 -8.77 1.81
N HIS A 105 8.84 -9.19 1.44
CA HIS A 105 9.76 -9.85 2.39
C HIS A 105 10.19 -8.91 3.51
N ALA A 106 10.57 -7.67 3.19
CA ALA A 106 10.94 -6.67 4.18
C ALA A 106 9.80 -6.40 5.19
N PHE A 107 8.56 -6.30 4.71
CA PHE A 107 7.39 -6.11 5.57
C PHE A 107 7.12 -7.30 6.47
N VAL A 108 7.19 -8.52 5.93
CA VAL A 108 6.99 -9.75 6.71
C VAL A 108 8.05 -9.87 7.81
N ASP A 109 9.33 -9.66 7.48
CA ASP A 109 10.43 -9.75 8.45
C ASP A 109 10.28 -8.71 9.59
N ALA A 110 9.86 -7.49 9.27
CA ALA A 110 9.62 -6.45 10.27
C ALA A 110 8.40 -6.75 11.14
N LEU A 111 7.30 -7.26 10.53
CA LEU A 111 6.12 -7.70 11.28
C LEU A 111 6.46 -8.85 12.22
N ASP A 112 7.20 -9.85 11.74
CA ASP A 112 7.67 -10.96 12.55
C ASP A 112 8.52 -10.46 13.71
N SER A 113 9.49 -9.58 13.45
CA SER A 113 10.34 -9.00 14.49
C SER A 113 9.54 -8.25 15.55
N ALA A 114 8.60 -7.37 15.12
CA ALA A 114 7.77 -6.58 16.01
C ALA A 114 6.83 -7.44 16.87
N CYS A 115 6.27 -8.52 16.31
CA CYS A 115 5.38 -9.43 17.03
C CYS A 115 6.12 -10.41 17.96
N HIS A 116 7.43 -10.62 17.79
CA HIS A 116 8.25 -11.39 18.74
C HIS A 116 8.87 -10.53 19.84
N ASP A 117 8.89 -9.20 19.69
CA ASP A 117 9.40 -8.28 20.70
C ASP A 117 8.51 -8.28 21.95
N PRO A 118 9.04 -8.62 23.15
CA PRO A 118 8.29 -8.59 24.40
C PRO A 118 7.74 -7.21 24.79
N SER A 119 8.28 -6.12 24.26
CA SER A 119 7.89 -4.74 24.54
C SER A 119 6.72 -4.23 23.68
N CYS A 120 6.47 -4.86 22.53
CA CYS A 120 5.32 -4.54 21.70
C CYS A 120 4.01 -4.91 22.45
N SER A 121 2.83 -4.43 22.08
CA SER A 121 1.55 -4.94 22.64
C SER A 121 0.82 -5.91 21.70
N VAL A 122 1.18 -5.93 20.42
CA VAL A 122 0.58 -6.78 19.40
C VAL A 122 1.43 -8.05 19.24
N ARG A 123 0.78 -9.21 19.22
CA ARG A 123 1.44 -10.53 19.13
C ARG A 123 0.81 -11.39 18.06
N PHE A 124 1.51 -12.44 17.65
CA PHE A 124 0.85 -13.53 16.94
C PHE A 124 -0.01 -14.35 17.91
N ALA A 125 -1.27 -14.59 17.53
CA ALA A 125 -2.15 -15.52 18.24
C ALA A 125 -1.74 -17.00 18.00
N LYS A 126 -0.99 -17.25 16.92
CA LYS A 126 -0.42 -18.54 16.52
C LYS A 126 0.63 -18.32 15.43
N ASP A 127 1.44 -19.33 15.17
CA ASP A 127 2.44 -19.30 14.10
C ASP A 127 1.81 -18.89 12.75
N PRO A 128 2.37 -17.86 12.09
CA PRO A 128 1.94 -17.42 10.77
C PRO A 128 2.14 -18.50 9.70
N MET A 129 1.35 -18.42 8.63
CA MET A 129 1.43 -19.35 7.50
C MET A 129 1.94 -18.63 6.25
N ASN A 130 3.12 -19.04 5.78
CA ASN A 130 3.76 -18.46 4.59
C ASN A 130 3.43 -19.27 3.33
N TYR A 131 2.38 -18.85 2.61
CA TYR A 131 2.01 -19.43 1.31
C TYR A 131 2.79 -18.85 0.13
N VAL A 132 3.75 -17.94 0.36
CA VAL A 132 4.66 -17.50 -0.72
C VAL A 132 5.75 -18.55 -0.93
N GLU A 133 6.35 -19.03 0.15
CA GLU A 133 7.33 -20.13 0.12
C GLU A 133 6.69 -21.48 -0.20
N PHE A 134 5.48 -21.72 0.33
CA PHE A 134 4.73 -22.96 0.13
C PHE A 134 3.33 -22.67 -0.45
N PRO A 135 3.22 -22.35 -1.76
CA PRO A 135 1.94 -22.02 -2.38
C PRO A 135 0.94 -23.17 -2.31
N LYS A 136 -0.35 -22.83 -2.25
CA LYS A 136 -1.41 -23.85 -2.35
C LYS A 136 -1.40 -24.50 -3.74
N PRO A 137 -2.01 -25.69 -3.92
CA PRO A 137 -2.10 -26.34 -5.24
C PRO A 137 -2.69 -25.46 -6.35
N SER A 138 -3.57 -24.51 -5.99
CA SER A 138 -4.13 -23.53 -6.91
C SER A 138 -3.14 -22.47 -7.40
N GLY A 139 -1.95 -22.35 -6.80
CA GLY A 139 -1.01 -21.25 -7.03
C GLY A 139 -1.17 -20.06 -6.07
N TYR A 140 -2.09 -20.14 -5.10
CA TYR A 140 -2.32 -19.07 -4.13
C TYR A 140 -1.07 -18.76 -3.29
N ARG A 141 -0.70 -17.47 -3.26
CA ARG A 141 0.44 -16.90 -2.52
C ARG A 141 0.00 -15.74 -1.65
N ALA A 142 0.33 -15.81 -0.36
CA ALA A 142 0.13 -14.77 0.63
C ALA A 142 0.86 -15.17 1.93
N TYR A 143 1.17 -14.19 2.77
CA TYR A 143 1.53 -14.46 4.16
C TYR A 143 0.33 -14.20 5.07
N HIS A 144 -0.05 -15.19 5.87
CA HIS A 144 -1.22 -15.15 6.75
C HIS A 144 -0.78 -15.12 8.21
N ALA A 145 -0.98 -13.98 8.86
CA ALA A 145 -0.82 -13.84 10.30
C ALA A 145 -2.18 -13.67 10.97
N VAL A 146 -2.33 -14.21 12.18
CA VAL A 146 -3.45 -13.83 13.06
C VAL A 146 -2.85 -13.09 14.24
N LEU A 147 -3.11 -11.80 14.30
CA LEU A 147 -2.64 -10.93 15.37
C LEU A 147 -3.60 -11.00 16.55
N LEU A 148 -3.06 -10.99 17.76
CA LEU A 148 -3.78 -10.76 19.01
C LEU A 148 -3.59 -9.30 19.40
N VAL A 149 -4.67 -8.54 19.40
CA VAL A 149 -4.68 -7.10 19.64
C VAL A 149 -5.46 -6.82 20.91
N ARG A 150 -4.76 -6.31 21.91
CA ARG A 150 -5.35 -5.89 23.18
C ARG A 150 -6.05 -4.54 23.03
N VAL A 151 -7.33 -4.47 23.37
CA VAL A 151 -8.12 -3.24 23.38
C VAL A 151 -8.70 -2.98 24.78
N ALA A 152 -8.56 -1.75 25.25
CA ALA A 152 -9.20 -1.31 26.49
C ALA A 152 -10.68 -1.03 26.24
N THR A 153 -11.55 -1.58 27.08
CA THR A 153 -13.00 -1.28 27.07
C THR A 153 -13.47 -0.85 28.45
N HIS A 154 -14.67 -0.25 28.51
CA HIS A 154 -15.29 0.14 29.79
C HIS A 154 -15.60 -1.06 30.72
N GLN A 155 -15.60 -2.29 30.19
CA GLN A 155 -15.80 -3.52 30.96
C GLN A 155 -14.49 -4.24 31.26
N GLY A 156 -13.36 -3.65 30.90
CA GLY A 156 -12.03 -4.23 31.02
C GLY A 156 -11.37 -4.46 29.66
N ASP A 157 -10.16 -4.97 29.73
CA ASP A 157 -9.32 -5.28 28.60
C ASP A 157 -9.84 -6.51 27.83
N LEU A 158 -9.80 -6.44 26.50
CA LEU A 158 -10.18 -7.54 25.63
C LEU A 158 -9.11 -7.82 24.58
N ASP A 159 -8.76 -9.09 24.42
CA ASP A 159 -7.95 -9.54 23.29
C ASP A 159 -8.81 -9.87 22.09
N VAL A 160 -8.44 -9.31 20.94
CA VAL A 160 -9.18 -9.47 19.69
C VAL A 160 -8.27 -10.03 18.61
N LYS A 161 -8.72 -11.09 17.94
CA LYS A 161 -8.01 -11.71 16.81
C LYS A 161 -8.24 -10.88 15.53
N VAL A 162 -7.16 -10.50 14.87
CA VAL A 162 -7.17 -9.78 13.58
C VAL A 162 -6.35 -10.57 12.57
N GLU A 163 -6.99 -11.08 11.51
CA GLU A 163 -6.28 -11.73 10.41
C GLU A 163 -5.61 -10.68 9.53
N VAL A 164 -4.31 -10.82 9.28
CA VAL A 164 -3.54 -9.99 8.36
C VAL A 164 -3.07 -10.85 7.20
N GLN A 165 -3.40 -10.42 5.99
CA GLN A 165 -2.95 -11.03 4.75
C GLN A 165 -2.00 -10.08 4.03
N VAL A 166 -0.73 -10.44 3.93
CA VAL A 166 0.27 -9.68 3.16
C VAL A 166 0.43 -10.32 1.78
N LYS A 167 0.38 -9.52 0.72
CA LYS A 167 0.50 -9.97 -0.69
C LYS A 167 1.12 -8.90 -1.57
N THR A 168 1.65 -9.29 -2.73
CA THR A 168 1.88 -8.32 -3.81
C THR A 168 0.56 -7.93 -4.49
N ARG A 169 0.55 -6.78 -5.17
CA ARG A 169 -0.63 -6.32 -5.94
C ARG A 169 -1.08 -7.32 -7.00
N LEU A 170 -0.14 -7.95 -7.71
CA LEU A 170 -0.48 -8.91 -8.75
C LEU A 170 -1.05 -10.21 -8.17
N GLN A 171 -0.53 -10.67 -7.03
CA GLN A 171 -1.08 -11.85 -6.35
C GLN A 171 -2.46 -11.58 -5.73
N ASP A 172 -2.74 -10.36 -5.26
CA ASP A 172 -4.10 -10.01 -4.80
C ASP A 172 -5.09 -9.96 -5.97
N ALA A 173 -4.72 -9.34 -7.10
CA ALA A 173 -5.52 -9.34 -8.32
C ALA A 173 -5.84 -10.75 -8.83
N TRP A 174 -4.84 -11.65 -8.82
CA TRP A 174 -5.06 -13.07 -9.12
C TRP A 174 -6.07 -13.72 -8.18
N GLY A 175 -5.94 -13.44 -6.88
CA GLY A 175 -6.84 -13.95 -5.85
C GLY A 175 -8.28 -13.49 -6.07
N GLU A 176 -8.49 -12.23 -6.48
CA GLU A 176 -9.82 -11.70 -6.79
C GLU A 176 -10.42 -12.37 -8.02
N LEU A 177 -9.63 -12.46 -9.11
CA LEU A 177 -10.06 -13.11 -10.36
C LEU A 177 -10.41 -14.59 -10.18
N THR A 178 -9.70 -15.30 -9.31
CA THR A 178 -9.91 -16.75 -9.13
C THR A 178 -10.87 -17.09 -8.01
N HIS A 179 -10.90 -16.32 -6.91
CA HIS A 179 -11.72 -16.68 -5.74
C HIS A 179 -13.21 -16.45 -5.98
N GLU A 180 -13.61 -15.38 -6.67
CA GLU A 180 -15.03 -15.11 -6.95
C GLU A 180 -15.63 -16.16 -7.89
N ASP A 181 -14.86 -16.62 -8.88
CA ASP A 181 -15.32 -17.60 -9.87
C ASP A 181 -15.27 -19.05 -9.36
N MET A 182 -14.28 -19.38 -8.54
CA MET A 182 -14.06 -20.76 -8.07
C MET A 182 -14.85 -21.12 -6.80
N TYR A 183 -15.36 -20.12 -6.07
CA TYR A 183 -16.00 -20.31 -4.77
C TYR A 183 -17.31 -19.54 -4.61
N LYS A 184 -18.15 -19.46 -5.67
CA LYS A 184 -19.52 -18.95 -5.55
C LYS A 184 -20.29 -19.72 -4.48
N PRO A 185 -20.70 -19.07 -3.38
CA PRO A 185 -21.43 -19.73 -2.31
C PRO A 185 -22.75 -20.30 -2.82
N GLY A 186 -23.00 -21.59 -2.61
CA GLY A 186 -24.26 -22.26 -2.95
C GLY A 186 -24.25 -23.08 -4.24
N GLU A 187 -23.20 -23.02 -5.06
CA GLU A 187 -23.06 -23.91 -6.23
C GLU A 187 -22.26 -25.18 -5.90
N ALA A 188 -22.78 -26.35 -6.30
CA ALA A 188 -22.14 -27.65 -6.11
C ALA A 188 -20.91 -27.90 -7.02
N LEU A 189 -20.58 -26.93 -7.88
CA LEU A 189 -19.51 -27.04 -8.86
C LEU A 189 -18.15 -26.82 -8.18
N LYS A 190 -17.51 -27.93 -7.81
CA LYS A 190 -16.09 -27.91 -7.43
C LYS A 190 -15.24 -27.64 -8.67
N PRO A 191 -14.18 -26.83 -8.57
CA PRO A 191 -13.26 -26.63 -9.69
C PRO A 191 -12.71 -27.94 -10.24
N SER A 192 -12.66 -28.05 -11.57
CA SER A 192 -11.99 -29.17 -12.23
C SER A 192 -10.48 -29.08 -12.07
N ARG A 193 -9.78 -30.19 -12.32
CA ARG A 193 -8.31 -30.20 -12.35
C ARG A 193 -7.76 -29.17 -13.35
N GLU A 194 -8.38 -29.07 -14.53
CA GLU A 194 -7.94 -28.09 -15.53
C GLU A 194 -8.13 -26.64 -15.07
N HIS A 195 -9.19 -26.34 -14.31
CA HIS A 195 -9.37 -25.00 -13.73
C HIS A 195 -8.25 -24.70 -12.72
N MET A 196 -7.89 -25.66 -11.88
CA MET A 196 -6.78 -25.50 -10.93
C MET A 196 -5.44 -25.33 -11.66
N ASP A 197 -5.20 -26.09 -12.72
CA ASP A 197 -3.97 -25.99 -13.51
C ASP A 197 -3.86 -24.61 -14.21
N ARG A 198 -4.96 -24.10 -14.79
CA ARG A 198 -5.01 -22.74 -15.37
C ARG A 198 -4.79 -21.65 -14.31
N ALA A 199 -5.46 -21.76 -13.16
CA ALA A 199 -5.30 -20.83 -12.06
C ALA A 199 -3.83 -20.79 -11.58
N ARG A 200 -3.19 -21.96 -11.44
CA ARG A 200 -1.78 -22.07 -11.08
C ARG A 200 -0.86 -21.44 -12.12
N GLN A 201 -1.11 -21.66 -13.41
CA GLN A 201 -0.33 -21.04 -14.49
C GLN A 201 -0.42 -19.52 -14.45
N MET A 202 -1.63 -18.97 -14.24
CA MET A 202 -1.81 -17.53 -14.08
C MET A 202 -1.03 -16.98 -12.88
N ALA A 203 -1.07 -17.66 -11.73
CA ALA A 203 -0.35 -17.24 -10.53
C ALA A 203 1.17 -17.19 -10.76
N GLU A 204 1.70 -18.17 -11.52
CA GLU A 204 3.10 -18.24 -11.88
C GLU A 204 3.51 -17.11 -12.82
N LEU A 205 2.72 -16.85 -13.88
CA LEU A 205 2.98 -15.73 -14.79
C LEU A 205 3.01 -14.38 -14.06
N LEU A 206 2.08 -14.17 -13.14
CA LEU A 206 2.02 -12.94 -12.35
C LEU A 206 3.22 -12.80 -11.39
N LEU A 207 3.75 -13.90 -10.86
CA LEU A 207 5.00 -13.86 -10.11
C LEU A 207 6.18 -13.46 -11.00
N GLN A 208 6.26 -13.98 -12.23
CA GLN A 208 7.32 -13.58 -13.16
C GLN A 208 7.24 -12.08 -13.49
N VAL A 209 6.04 -11.54 -13.68
CA VAL A 209 5.84 -10.09 -13.87
C VAL A 209 6.27 -9.30 -12.63
N ASP A 210 5.91 -9.75 -11.42
CA ASP A 210 6.36 -9.13 -10.16
C ASP A 210 7.89 -9.06 -10.08
N LEU A 211 8.59 -10.15 -10.42
CA LEU A 211 10.06 -10.23 -10.39
C LEU A 211 10.70 -9.31 -11.43
N MET A 212 10.20 -9.32 -12.67
CA MET A 212 10.71 -8.45 -13.73
C MET A 212 10.51 -6.95 -13.40
N ALA A 213 9.37 -6.60 -12.81
CA ALA A 213 9.10 -5.22 -12.41
C ALA A 213 10.00 -4.76 -11.25
N ASP A 214 10.32 -5.66 -10.31
CA ASP A 214 11.23 -5.39 -9.21
C ASP A 214 12.68 -5.21 -9.69
N GLU A 215 13.13 -6.06 -10.61
CA GLU A 215 14.45 -5.94 -11.23
C GLU A 215 14.59 -4.62 -12.01
N LEU A 216 13.60 -4.27 -12.82
CA LEU A 216 13.59 -3.02 -13.56
C LEU A 216 13.65 -1.81 -12.63
N ALA A 217 12.90 -1.84 -11.51
CA ALA A 217 12.95 -0.77 -10.51
C ALA A 217 14.35 -0.64 -9.88
N ALA A 218 14.98 -1.77 -9.55
CA ALA A 218 16.34 -1.78 -8.98
C ALA A 218 17.39 -1.20 -9.95
N GLN A 219 17.31 -1.55 -11.24
CA GLN A 219 18.21 -1.02 -12.28
C GLN A 219 18.06 0.50 -12.47
N LEU A 220 16.83 1.00 -12.47
CA LEU A 220 16.57 2.45 -12.58
C LEU A 220 17.07 3.21 -11.35
N ASP A 221 16.92 2.62 -10.16
CA ASP A 221 17.43 3.21 -8.92
C ASP A 221 18.97 3.26 -8.90
N SER A 222 19.66 2.22 -9.40
CA SER A 222 21.13 2.20 -9.47
C SER A 222 21.69 3.20 -10.48
N GLN A 223 21.10 3.30 -11.68
CA GLN A 223 21.49 4.31 -12.67
C GLN A 223 21.33 5.74 -12.12
N THR A 224 20.24 6.00 -11.39
CA THR A 224 20.01 7.29 -10.74
C THR A 224 21.02 7.57 -9.61
N ALA A 225 21.60 6.55 -8.99
CA ALA A 225 22.63 6.69 -7.96
C ALA A 225 24.03 6.88 -8.58
N ASP A 226 24.36 6.17 -9.65
CA ASP A 226 25.64 6.28 -10.35
C ASP A 226 25.78 7.65 -11.04
N SER A 227 24.71 8.20 -11.61
CA SER A 227 24.72 9.59 -12.11
C SER A 227 25.02 10.62 -11.01
N LYS A 228 24.66 10.38 -9.74
CA LYS A 228 24.98 11.31 -8.63
C LYS A 228 26.46 11.32 -8.28
N ASN A 229 27.18 10.22 -8.53
CA ASN A 229 28.61 10.13 -8.25
C ASN A 229 29.45 10.71 -9.39
N SER A 230 29.00 10.61 -10.63
CA SER A 230 29.67 11.22 -11.79
C SER A 230 29.38 12.72 -11.96
N GLU A 231 28.19 13.19 -11.56
CA GLU A 231 27.83 14.63 -11.57
C GLU A 231 28.66 15.48 -10.58
N ALA A 232 29.31 14.89 -9.57
CA ALA A 232 30.16 15.63 -8.61
C ALA A 232 31.50 16.10 -9.21
N GLU A 233 31.92 15.57 -10.38
CA GLU A 233 33.21 15.90 -11.00
C GLU A 233 33.10 16.70 -12.32
N LEU A 234 31.90 16.92 -12.87
CA LEU A 234 31.72 17.57 -14.18
C LEU A 234 30.64 18.66 -14.15
N VAL A 235 30.93 19.79 -13.49
CA VAL A 235 30.18 21.04 -13.73
C VAL A 235 30.94 21.88 -14.77
N PRO A 236 30.41 22.06 -16.00
CA PRO A 236 31.00 22.95 -16.99
C PRO A 236 30.99 24.39 -16.48
N LYS A 237 32.06 25.14 -16.77
CA LYS A 237 32.31 26.49 -16.22
C LYS A 237 31.41 27.62 -16.77
N ASP A 238 30.46 27.36 -17.66
CA ASP A 238 29.38 28.31 -18.02
C ASP A 238 28.24 27.59 -18.76
N PRO A 239 27.18 27.16 -18.07
CA PRO A 239 26.01 26.56 -18.72
C PRO A 239 25.04 27.63 -19.26
N GLU A 240 24.52 27.42 -20.48
CA GLU A 240 23.49 28.27 -21.09
C GLU A 240 22.17 28.14 -20.31
N ILE A 241 21.72 29.23 -19.69
CA ILE A 241 20.47 29.27 -18.90
C ILE A 241 19.32 29.67 -19.81
N ILE A 242 18.34 28.79 -19.99
CA ILE A 242 17.13 29.04 -20.77
C ILE A 242 15.89 29.19 -19.87
N ALA A 243 14.82 29.79 -20.41
CA ALA A 243 13.52 29.83 -19.76
C ALA A 243 12.65 28.67 -20.26
N ALA A 244 12.25 27.77 -19.37
CA ALA A 244 11.37 26.65 -19.67
C ALA A 244 10.01 26.83 -18.98
N ARG A 245 8.92 26.50 -19.68
CA ARG A 245 7.56 26.56 -19.15
C ARG A 245 7.12 25.18 -18.67
N VAL A 246 6.75 25.06 -17.40
CA VAL A 246 6.25 23.82 -16.82
C VAL A 246 4.89 23.46 -17.43
N THR A 247 4.79 22.27 -18.01
CA THR A 247 3.56 21.77 -18.65
C THR A 247 2.88 20.67 -17.84
N ARG A 248 3.62 19.96 -17.00
CA ARG A 248 3.09 18.90 -16.13
C ARG A 248 3.93 18.80 -14.87
N THR A 249 3.30 18.54 -13.74
CA THR A 249 3.97 18.34 -12.46
C THR A 249 3.56 17.00 -11.87
N GLY A 250 4.44 16.44 -11.05
CA GLY A 250 4.20 15.22 -10.28
C GLY A 250 5.21 15.12 -9.15
N PRO A 251 5.11 14.12 -8.28
CA PRO A 251 5.91 14.06 -7.06
C PRO A 251 7.41 13.86 -7.32
N ARG A 252 7.78 13.15 -8.39
CA ARG A 252 9.19 12.83 -8.69
C ARG A 252 9.85 13.79 -9.69
N TYR A 253 9.08 14.40 -10.58
CA TYR A 253 9.57 15.31 -11.62
C TYR A 253 8.46 16.20 -12.17
N ALA A 254 8.85 17.29 -12.82
CA ALA A 254 7.99 18.08 -13.70
C ALA A 254 8.46 17.95 -15.15
N LEU A 255 7.55 18.13 -16.10
CA LEU A 255 7.88 18.32 -17.52
C LEU A 255 7.79 19.79 -17.84
N ALA A 256 8.77 20.29 -18.59
CA ALA A 256 8.75 21.65 -19.08
C ALA A 256 9.17 21.71 -20.54
N VAL A 257 8.75 22.77 -21.23
CA VAL A 257 9.04 23.03 -22.64
C VAL A 257 9.98 24.22 -22.73
N GLY A 258 11.12 24.04 -23.39
CA GLY A 258 12.09 25.11 -23.68
C GLY A 258 11.62 26.05 -24.80
N PRO A 259 12.35 27.15 -25.06
CA PRO A 259 12.00 28.12 -26.11
C PRO A 259 12.04 27.51 -27.53
N ASP A 260 12.85 26.48 -27.71
CA ASP A 260 13.00 25.68 -28.93
C ASP A 260 11.87 24.64 -29.12
N GLY A 261 10.92 24.56 -28.18
CA GLY A 261 9.83 23.60 -28.19
C GLY A 261 10.21 22.20 -27.72
N ARG A 262 11.47 21.94 -27.34
CA ARG A 262 11.88 20.66 -26.79
C ARG A 262 11.28 20.47 -25.39
N ARG A 263 10.93 19.22 -25.08
CA ARG A 263 10.40 18.81 -23.78
C ARG A 263 11.51 18.24 -22.93
N GLY A 264 11.78 18.88 -21.80
CA GLY A 264 12.75 18.41 -20.81
C GLY A 264 12.09 18.05 -19.49
N LEU A 265 12.78 17.20 -18.73
CA LEU A 265 12.37 16.76 -17.42
C LEU A 265 13.10 17.58 -16.35
N ILE A 266 12.35 18.17 -15.42
CA ILE A 266 12.88 18.83 -14.23
C ILE A 266 12.79 17.82 -13.07
N PRO A 267 13.89 17.16 -12.69
CA PRO A 267 13.86 16.12 -11.67
C PRO A 267 13.81 16.73 -10.26
N ALA A 268 13.32 15.97 -9.28
CA ALA A 268 13.32 16.39 -7.88
C ALA A 268 14.70 16.82 -7.38
N ARG A 269 15.78 16.18 -7.86
CA ARG A 269 17.16 16.54 -7.50
C ARG A 269 17.51 17.99 -7.84
N SER A 270 17.06 18.46 -9.00
CA SER A 270 17.28 19.82 -9.43
C SER A 270 16.56 20.82 -8.52
N VAL A 271 15.31 20.54 -8.19
CA VAL A 271 14.53 21.39 -7.28
C VAL A 271 15.15 21.42 -5.89
N LYS A 272 15.58 20.26 -5.36
CA LYS A 272 16.28 20.14 -4.07
C LYS A 272 17.55 21.00 -4.00
N ALA A 273 18.38 20.93 -5.03
CA ALA A 273 19.66 21.61 -5.07
C ALA A 273 19.49 23.13 -4.85
N VAL A 274 18.45 23.71 -5.43
CA VAL A 274 18.25 25.17 -5.38
C VAL A 274 17.49 25.63 -4.13
N ILE A 275 16.63 24.79 -3.57
CA ILE A 275 15.95 25.09 -2.28
C ILE A 275 16.80 24.73 -1.05
N GLY A 276 17.92 24.02 -1.23
CA GLY A 276 18.80 23.59 -0.14
C GLY A 276 18.20 22.48 0.74
N ALA A 277 17.27 21.68 0.21
CA ALA A 277 16.64 20.59 0.96
C ALA A 277 17.54 19.35 0.99
N LYS A 278 17.80 18.84 2.20
CA LYS A 278 18.53 17.58 2.40
C LYS A 278 17.62 16.37 2.19
N ASP A 279 16.37 16.45 2.64
CA ASP A 279 15.37 15.39 2.51
C ASP A 279 14.76 15.32 1.11
N ARG A 280 14.21 14.16 0.72
CA ARG A 280 13.56 13.98 -0.59
C ARG A 280 12.22 14.74 -0.60
N ILE A 281 11.93 15.41 -1.73
CA ILE A 281 10.81 16.35 -1.87
C ILE A 281 9.82 15.88 -2.93
N SER A 282 8.58 16.37 -2.84
CA SER A 282 7.58 16.25 -3.91
C SER A 282 7.70 17.45 -4.85
N VAL A 283 7.96 17.27 -6.15
CA VAL A 283 8.22 18.39 -7.08
C VAL A 283 7.00 19.30 -7.27
N ASP A 284 5.80 18.73 -7.27
CA ASP A 284 4.52 19.43 -7.34
C ASP A 284 4.21 20.34 -6.14
N ASP A 285 4.91 20.20 -5.02
CA ASP A 285 4.86 21.19 -3.93
C ASP A 285 5.55 22.51 -4.30
N TYR A 286 6.50 22.46 -5.24
CA TYR A 286 7.42 23.55 -5.57
C TYR A 286 7.23 24.08 -6.97
N LEU A 287 6.70 23.31 -7.92
CA LEU A 287 6.43 23.72 -9.29
C LEU A 287 4.96 23.49 -9.62
N GLU A 288 4.34 24.47 -10.28
CA GLU A 288 2.97 24.38 -10.78
C GLU A 288 2.97 24.41 -12.32
N VAL A 289 1.89 23.91 -12.93
CA VAL A 289 1.69 24.07 -14.38
C VAL A 289 1.67 25.57 -14.72
N ASP A 290 2.27 25.92 -15.86
CA ASP A 290 2.50 27.28 -16.36
C ASP A 290 3.58 28.11 -15.65
N ASP A 291 4.24 27.57 -14.60
CA ASP A 291 5.44 28.20 -14.05
C ASP A 291 6.51 28.35 -15.14
N VAL A 292 7.09 29.56 -15.26
CA VAL A 292 8.26 29.81 -16.12
C VAL A 292 9.50 29.82 -15.24
N VAL A 293 10.37 28.85 -15.45
CA VAL A 293 11.56 28.61 -14.63
C VAL A 293 12.83 28.75 -15.47
N ARG A 294 13.91 29.19 -14.82
CA ARG A 294 15.24 29.25 -15.45
C ARG A 294 15.97 27.95 -15.22
N VAL A 295 16.42 27.32 -16.30
CA VAL A 295 17.03 25.99 -16.29
C VAL A 295 18.31 25.94 -17.10
N VAL A 296 19.25 25.14 -16.64
CA VAL A 296 20.41 24.65 -17.38
C VAL A 296 19.99 23.37 -18.11
N VAL A 297 20.33 23.28 -19.39
CA VAL A 297 20.01 22.10 -20.21
C VAL A 297 21.14 21.08 -20.12
N GLU A 298 20.76 19.83 -19.88
CA GLU A 298 21.64 18.68 -20.00
C GLU A 298 20.96 17.68 -20.95
N ASP A 299 21.62 17.36 -22.05
CA ASP A 299 21.11 16.45 -23.08
C ASP A 299 21.90 15.14 -23.00
N THR A 300 21.28 14.07 -22.47
CA THR A 300 21.91 12.75 -22.35
C THR A 300 21.32 11.78 -23.37
N GLU A 301 21.93 10.60 -23.55
CA GLU A 301 21.39 9.55 -24.43
C GLU A 301 19.98 9.07 -24.00
N ASP A 302 19.64 9.22 -22.72
CA ASP A 302 18.38 8.72 -22.14
C ASP A 302 17.27 9.78 -22.07
N ALA A 303 17.62 11.05 -21.82
CA ALA A 303 16.65 12.12 -21.66
C ALA A 303 17.26 13.54 -21.75
N LEU A 304 16.40 14.51 -22.06
CA LEU A 304 16.69 15.93 -21.92
C LEU A 304 16.33 16.41 -20.51
N TYR A 305 17.31 16.77 -19.71
CA TYR A 305 17.14 17.27 -18.35
C TYR A 305 17.22 18.79 -18.29
N TYR A 306 16.32 19.38 -17.51
CA TYR A 306 16.25 20.81 -17.22
C TYR A 306 16.53 21.04 -15.73
N HIS A 307 17.72 21.53 -15.41
CA HIS A 307 18.14 21.80 -14.04
C HIS A 307 17.88 23.26 -13.66
N LEU A 308 16.98 23.52 -12.71
CA LEU A 308 16.75 24.84 -12.13
C LEU A 308 18.06 25.55 -11.77
N SER A 309 18.20 26.80 -12.23
CA SER A 309 19.32 27.68 -11.90
C SER A 309 19.00 28.68 -10.78
N SER A 310 17.73 28.77 -10.37
CA SER A 310 17.27 29.69 -9.32
C SER A 310 16.04 29.14 -8.60
N GLN A 311 15.79 29.64 -7.39
CA GLN A 311 14.71 29.10 -6.56
C GLN A 311 13.36 29.23 -7.29
N PRO A 312 12.52 28.19 -7.24
CA PRO A 312 11.18 28.26 -7.79
C PRO A 312 10.38 29.37 -7.07
N PRO A 313 9.40 29.99 -7.76
CA PRO A 313 8.65 31.09 -7.19
C PRO A 313 7.98 30.69 -5.86
N SER A 314 8.28 31.40 -4.77
CA SER A 314 7.76 31.04 -3.43
C SER A 314 6.23 31.07 -3.34
N ARG A 315 5.62 30.21 -2.51
CA ARG A 315 4.17 30.26 -2.20
C ARG A 315 3.67 31.65 -1.75
N ARG A 316 4.53 32.45 -1.07
CA ARG A 316 4.22 33.83 -0.65
C ARG A 316 4.19 34.84 -1.81
N SER A 317 5.12 34.74 -2.77
CA SER A 317 5.11 35.59 -3.97
C SER A 317 3.97 35.19 -4.93
N ARG A 318 3.57 33.90 -4.93
CA ARG A 318 2.41 33.37 -5.67
C ARG A 318 1.05 33.91 -5.18
N ARG A 319 0.82 33.97 -3.86
CA ARG A 319 -0.40 34.60 -3.28
C ARG A 319 -0.52 36.09 -3.62
N ARG A 320 0.62 36.78 -3.73
CA ARG A 320 0.69 38.21 -4.10
C ARG A 320 0.42 38.43 -5.60
N ARG A 321 0.93 37.57 -6.49
CA ARG A 321 0.63 37.60 -7.93
C ARG A 321 -0.84 37.33 -8.23
N ARG A 322 -1.44 36.27 -7.66
CA ARG A 322 -2.89 36.01 -7.82
C ARG A 322 -3.75 37.20 -7.35
N LYS A 323 -3.39 37.89 -6.25
CA LYS A 323 -4.10 39.11 -5.82
C LYS A 323 -3.89 40.29 -6.76
N ALA A 324 -2.73 40.43 -7.40
CA ALA A 324 -2.45 41.49 -8.35
C ALA A 324 -3.18 41.27 -9.68
N ASP A 325 -3.24 40.03 -10.17
CA ASP A 325 -3.93 39.67 -11.42
C ASP A 325 -5.46 39.77 -11.28
N LEU A 326 -6.02 39.50 -10.09
CA LEU A 326 -7.44 39.76 -9.79
C LEU A 326 -7.75 41.26 -9.62
N ALA A 327 -6.78 42.08 -9.19
CA ALA A 327 -6.99 43.52 -9.05
C ALA A 327 -6.91 44.26 -10.40
N SER A 328 -6.04 43.83 -11.30
CA SER A 328 -5.93 44.37 -12.67
C SER A 328 -7.12 44.03 -13.56
N HIS A 329 -7.88 42.96 -13.26
CA HIS A 329 -9.14 42.63 -13.94
C HIS A 329 -10.37 43.32 -13.34
N SER A 330 -10.23 44.15 -12.29
CA SER A 330 -11.34 44.87 -11.65
C SER A 330 -11.34 46.38 -11.88
N THR A 331 -10.47 46.88 -12.76
CA THR A 331 -10.36 48.32 -13.09
C THR A 331 -10.66 48.66 -14.54
N ASP A 332 -11.12 47.70 -15.32
CA ASP A 332 -11.77 47.90 -16.63
C ASP A 332 -13.23 47.44 -16.54
N ASP A 333 -14.05 48.21 -15.82
CA ASP A 333 -15.51 48.28 -15.92
C ASP A 333 -15.98 49.68 -15.47
#